data_AF-A0A7G1IFX2-F1
#
_entry.id   AF-A0A7G1IFX2-F1
#
_cell.length_a   1.000
_cell.length_b   1.000
_cell.length_c   1.000
_cell.angle_alpha   90.00
_cell.angle_beta   90.00
_cell.angle_gamma   90.00
#
_symmetry.space_group_name_H-M   'P 1'
#
loop_
_entity.id
_entity.type
_entity.pdbx_description
1 polymer ?
#
loop_
_entity_poly.entity_id
_entity_poly.type
_entity_poly.pdbx_seq_one_letter_code
_entity_poly.pdbx_strand_id
1 'polypeptide(L)'
;MFQNYPVENFTVGGADELAITEITGYEFSHYPLAVRVSPGRQLNLRVEFAGDVFDASGIELIIRRLRQLLDIMAAYPDKPLRAIELRHET
;
A
#
# COMPACT_ATOMS: atom_id res chain seq x y z
N MET A 1 -3.50 -6.63 14.97
CA MET A 1 -3.70 -7.86 14.19
C MET A 1 -2.97 -7.66 12.87
N PHE A 2 -1.86 -8.35 12.64
CA PHE A 2 -1.19 -8.35 11.33
C PHE A 2 -1.82 -9.45 10.49
N GLN A 3 -2.34 -9.12 9.31
CA GLN A 3 -2.83 -10.11 8.36
C GLN A 3 -2.05 -9.96 7.06
N ASN A 4 -0.92 -10.66 6.97
CA ASN A 4 -0.27 -10.95 5.70
C ASN A 4 -0.99 -12.16 5.10
N TYR A 5 -1.81 -11.95 4.08
CA TYR A 5 -2.32 -13.07 3.30
C TYR A 5 -1.24 -13.54 2.32
N PRO A 6 -1.01 -14.86 2.21
CA PRO A 6 -0.08 -15.40 1.23
C PRO A 6 -0.55 -15.03 -0.18
N VAL A 7 0.36 -14.52 -1.00
CA VAL A 7 0.17 -14.49 -2.46
C VAL A 7 0.29 -15.93 -2.94
N GLU A 8 -0.84 -16.60 -3.17
CA GLU A 8 -0.83 -17.89 -3.84
C GLU A 8 -0.31 -17.68 -5.26
N ASN A 9 0.87 -18.25 -5.55
CA ASN A 9 1.41 -18.34 -6.90
C ASN A 9 0.48 -19.22 -7.74
N PHE A 10 -0.49 -18.61 -8.44
CA PHE A 10 -1.21 -19.29 -9.49
C PHE A 10 -0.24 -19.66 -10.60
N THR A 11 0.01 -20.95 -10.77
CA THR A 11 0.77 -21.52 -11.86
C THR A 11 -0.07 -21.36 -13.13
N VAL A 12 0.35 -20.46 -14.02
CA VAL A 12 -0.27 -20.27 -15.34
C VAL A 12 -0.03 -21.52 -16.18
N GLY A 13 -1.08 -22.34 -16.31
CA GLY A 13 -1.10 -23.51 -17.17
C GLY A 13 -2.25 -23.40 -18.16
N GLY A 14 -1.90 -23.18 -19.44
CA GLY A 14 -2.79 -23.44 -20.58
C GLY A 14 -3.39 -22.18 -21.20
N ALA A 15 -2.94 -21.91 -22.43
CA ALA A 15 -3.44 -20.87 -23.33
C ALA A 15 -4.97 -20.88 -23.46
N ASP A 16 -5.62 -19.85 -22.96
CA ASP A 16 -6.53 -19.06 -23.78
C ASP A 16 -6.71 -17.64 -23.19
N GLU A 17 -6.95 -16.72 -24.09
CA GLU A 17 -6.86 -15.27 -23.97
C GLU A 17 -7.85 -14.67 -22.96
N LEU A 18 -7.42 -14.49 -21.70
CA LEU A 18 -8.01 -13.53 -20.74
C LEU A 18 -6.94 -13.14 -19.73
N ALA A 19 -6.12 -12.15 -20.09
CA ALA A 19 -5.31 -11.45 -19.11
C ALA A 19 -6.27 -10.70 -18.17
N ILE A 20 -6.50 -11.24 -16.97
CA ILE A 20 -7.16 -10.51 -15.90
C ILE A 20 -6.20 -9.39 -15.49
N THR A 21 -6.32 -8.23 -16.14
CA THR A 21 -5.39 -7.10 -15.98
C THR A 21 -5.61 -6.30 -14.70
N GLU A 22 -6.69 -6.55 -13.96
CA GLU A 22 -6.89 -5.89 -12.68
C GLU A 22 -7.95 -6.64 -11.86
N ILE A 23 -7.56 -7.18 -10.71
CA ILE A 23 -8.52 -7.57 -9.69
C ILE A 23 -8.93 -6.28 -8.98
N THR A 24 -9.95 -5.60 -9.48
CA THR A 24 -10.58 -4.49 -8.77
C THR A 24 -11.47 -5.07 -7.67
N GLY A 25 -10.84 -5.59 -6.62
CA GLY A 25 -11.54 -5.97 -5.39
C GLY A 25 -12.09 -4.71 -4.74
N TYR A 26 -13.34 -4.35 -5.04
CA TYR A 26 -14.13 -3.41 -4.26
C TYR A 26 -14.67 -4.16 -3.04
N GLU A 27 -13.79 -4.48 -2.10
CA GLU A 27 -14.24 -4.66 -0.73
C GLU A 27 -14.42 -3.25 -0.16
N PHE A 28 -15.65 -2.75 -0.12
CA PHE A 28 -16.02 -1.70 0.82
C PHE A 28 -15.89 -2.27 2.23
N SER A 29 -14.64 -2.46 2.66
CA SER A 29 -14.30 -2.80 4.02
C SER A 29 -14.66 -1.59 4.87
N HIS A 30 -15.15 -1.83 6.08
CA HIS A 30 -15.70 -0.84 7.03
C HIS A 30 -14.67 0.20 7.55
N TYR A 31 -13.63 0.51 6.77
CA TYR A 31 -12.52 1.39 7.10
C TYR A 31 -12.42 2.53 6.07
N PRO A 32 -12.44 3.80 6.50
CA PRO A 32 -12.42 4.95 5.59
C PRO A 32 -11.07 5.15 4.89
N LEU A 33 -10.05 4.36 5.23
CA LEU A 33 -8.74 4.32 4.60
C LEU A 33 -8.20 2.89 4.63
N ALA A 34 -7.84 2.36 3.47
CA ALA A 34 -7.20 1.06 3.30
C ALA A 34 -5.95 1.17 2.43
N VAL A 35 -4.91 0.38 2.76
CA VAL A 35 -3.67 0.30 1.98
C VAL A 35 -3.41 -1.15 1.61
N ARG A 36 -3.27 -1.42 0.32
CA ARG A 36 -2.90 -2.74 -0.22
C ARG A 36 -1.49 -2.67 -0.77
N VAL A 37 -0.70 -3.69 -0.49
CA VAL A 37 0.68 -3.82 -0.98
C VAL A 37 0.78 -5.08 -1.82
N SER A 38 1.27 -4.94 -3.04
CA SER A 38 1.55 -6.07 -3.92
C SER A 38 3.07 -6.17 -4.17
N PRO A 39 3.69 -7.33 -3.91
CA PRO A 39 5.12 -7.53 -4.13
C PRO A 39 5.46 -7.55 -5.63
N GLY A 40 6.70 -7.22 -5.97
CA GLY A 40 7.21 -7.20 -7.34
C GLY A 40 8.65 -6.70 -7.38
N ARG A 41 9.18 -6.39 -8.58
CA ARG A 41 10.50 -5.74 -8.72
C ARG A 41 10.56 -4.40 -7.96
N GLN A 42 9.41 -3.75 -7.81
CA GLN A 42 9.17 -2.61 -6.93
C GLN A 42 7.89 -2.90 -6.13
N LEU A 43 7.78 -2.33 -4.94
CA LEU A 43 6.56 -2.42 -4.14
C LEU A 43 5.47 -1.55 -4.79
N ASN A 44 4.33 -2.15 -5.10
CA ASN A 44 3.15 -1.42 -5.55
C ASN A 44 2.20 -1.21 -4.37
N LEU A 45 1.91 0.05 -4.06
CA LEU A 45 0.99 0.43 -2.99
C LEU A 45 -0.27 1.04 -3.62
N ARG A 46 -1.44 0.49 -3.27
CA ARG A 46 -2.75 1.03 -3.63
C ARG A 46 -3.42 1.55 -2.38
N VAL A 47 -3.82 2.81 -2.39
CA VAL A 47 -4.56 3.45 -1.30
C VAL A 47 -5.98 3.69 -1.74
N GLU A 48 -6.92 3.23 -0.93
CA GLU A 48 -8.35 3.42 -1.12
C GLU A 48 -8.89 4.20 0.07
N PHE A 49 -9.68 5.22 -0.20
CA PHE A 49 -10.19 6.11 0.84
C PHE A 49 -11.62 6.53 0.54
N ALA A 50 -12.36 6.79 1.61
CA ALA A 50 -13.70 7.33 1.56
C ALA A 50 -13.62 8.86 1.34
N GLY A 51 -14.06 9.33 0.17
CA GLY A 51 -13.93 10.74 -0.24
C GLY A 51 -14.79 11.73 0.56
N ASP A 52 -15.75 11.23 1.33
CA ASP A 52 -16.54 11.97 2.30
C ASP A 52 -15.81 12.17 3.64
N VAL A 53 -14.78 11.37 3.93
CA VAL A 53 -13.95 11.47 5.14
C VAL A 53 -12.60 12.12 4.85
N PHE A 54 -12.00 11.82 3.69
CA PHE A 54 -10.70 12.34 3.30
C PHE A 54 -10.77 13.08 1.97
N ASP A 55 -10.19 14.26 1.93
CA ASP A 55 -9.87 14.92 0.67
C ASP A 55 -8.58 14.34 0.03
N ALA A 56 -8.43 14.58 -1.26
CA ALA A 56 -7.29 14.09 -2.02
C ALA A 56 -5.94 14.61 -1.46
N SER A 57 -5.88 15.89 -1.05
CA SER A 57 -4.66 16.50 -0.50
C SER A 57 -4.17 15.84 0.80
N GLY A 58 -5.10 15.46 1.67
CA GLY A 58 -4.83 14.74 2.92
C GLY A 58 -4.29 13.34 2.65
N ILE A 59 -4.90 12.64 1.69
CA ILE A 59 -4.42 11.31 1.28
C ILE A 59 -3.04 11.38 0.64
N GLU A 60 -2.79 12.36 -0.22
CA GLU A 60 -1.47 12.58 -0.80
C GLU A 60 -0.41 12.83 0.29
N LEU A 61 -0.74 13.60 1.32
CA LEU A 61 0.16 13.83 2.45
C LEU A 61 0.47 12.54 3.21
N ILE A 62 -0.54 11.70 3.45
CA ILE A 62 -0.38 10.40 4.08
C ILE A 62 0.52 9.50 3.24
N ILE A 63 0.29 9.44 1.91
CA ILE A 63 1.10 8.65 0.98
C ILE A 63 2.56 9.13 0.99
N ARG A 64 2.80 10.45 0.94
CA ARG A 64 4.15 11.01 0.99
C ARG A 64 4.88 10.62 2.27
N ARG A 65 4.21 10.71 3.42
CA ARG A 65 4.79 10.32 4.71
C ARG A 65 5.08 8.83 4.80
N LEU A 66 4.17 7.99 4.31
CA LEU A 66 4.38 6.55 4.27
C LEU A 66 5.60 6.19 3.42
N ARG A 67 5.75 6.84 2.25
CA ARG A 67 6.92 6.66 1.40
C ARG A 67 8.22 7.06 2.11
N GLN A 68 8.25 8.24 2.74
CA GLN A 68 9.42 8.69 3.50
C GLN A 68 9.78 7.72 4.62
N LEU A 69 8.78 7.19 5.33
CA LEU A 69 9.00 6.19 6.38
C LEU A 69 9.65 4.91 5.81
N LEU A 70 9.11 4.40 4.71
CA LEU A 70 9.64 3.19 4.05
C LEU A 70 11.07 3.41 3.55
N ASP A 71 11.38 4.58 2.99
CA ASP A 71 12.72 4.94 2.54
C ASP A 71 13.71 4.98 3.72
N ILE A 72 13.31 5.56 4.86
CA ILE A 72 14.15 5.61 6.07
C ILE A 72 14.36 4.20 6.65
N MET A 73 13.31 3.38 6.71
CA MET A 73 13.40 2.00 7.19
C MET A 73 14.34 1.16 6.31
N ALA A 74 14.26 1.33 4.98
CA ALA A 74 15.13 0.62 4.05
C ALA A 74 16.60 1.07 4.15
N ALA A 75 16.85 2.36 4.41
CA ALA A 75 18.19 2.91 4.58
C ALA A 75 18.81 2.61 5.95
N TYR A 76 18.01 2.50 7.00
CA TYR A 76 18.45 2.34 8.40
C TYR A 76 17.66 1.24 9.12
N PRO A 77 17.86 -0.04 8.76
CA PRO A 77 17.04 -1.15 9.28
C PRO A 77 17.14 -1.35 10.80
N ASP A 78 18.27 -0.98 11.41
CA ASP A 78 18.49 -1.13 12.86
C ASP A 78 18.04 0.09 13.68
N LYS A 79 17.55 1.15 13.02
CA LYS A 79 17.13 2.37 13.71
C LYS A 79 15.76 2.14 14.37
N PRO A 80 15.60 2.46 15.67
CA PRO A 80 14.33 2.29 16.33
C PRO A 80 13.28 3.23 15.73
N LEU A 81 12.07 2.71 15.49
CA LEU A 81 10.96 3.45 14.87
C LEU A 81 10.67 4.80 15.54
N ARG A 82 10.82 4.87 16.87
CA ARG A 82 10.64 6.09 17.66
C ARG A 82 11.59 7.24 17.29
N ALA A 83 12.71 6.94 16.63
CA ALA A 83 13.72 7.90 16.24
C ALA A 83 13.57 8.36 14.79
N ILE A 84 12.49 7.95 14.12
CA ILE A 84 12.13 8.40 12.77
C ILE A 84 11.17 9.58 12.91
N GLU A 85 11.70 10.78 12.73
CA GLU A 85 10.92 12.01 12.62
C GLU A 85 10.45 12.17 11.16
N LEU A 86 9.14 12.21 10.95
CA LEU A 86 8.55 12.50 9.65
C LEU A 86 8.42 14.01 9.51
N ARG A 87 8.96 14.58 8.43
CA ARG A 87 8.85 16.03 8.22
C ARG A 87 7.39 16.40 7.93
N HIS A 88 6.87 17.35 8.69
CA HIS A 88 5.66 18.08 8.36
C HIS A 88 6.10 19.32 7.55
N GLU A 89 5.74 19.38 6.27
CA GLU A 89 5.81 20.64 5.51
C GLU A 89 4.40 21.25 5.51
N THR A 90 4.32 22.47 6.07
CA THR A 90 3.11 23.30 6.24
C THR A 90 2.74 23.97 4.93
#